data_AF-A0A9E5GS53-F1
#
_entry.id   AF-A0A9E5GS53-F1
#
_cell.length_a   1.000
_cell.length_b   1.000
_cell.length_c   1.000
_cell.angle_alpha   90.00
_cell.angle_beta   90.00
_cell.angle_gamma   90.00
#
_symmetry.space_group_name_H-M   'P 1'
#
loop_
_entity.id
_entity.type
_entity.pdbx_description
1 polymer ?
#
loop_
_entity_poly.entity_id
_entity_poly.type
_entity_poly.pdbx_seq_one_letter_code
_entity_poly.pdbx_strand_id
1 'polypeptide(L)' 'MMEKIQKIFQILRKLYPDPKTELDYSTPFQLMVAVILSAQTTDKQVNTLTTAIFKKVKTPKDLAKFYKNELAFQKAV' A
#
# COMPACT_ATOMS: atom_id res chain seq x y z
N MET A 1 -9.53 -29.74 16.87
CA MET A 1 -9.03 -28.78 15.85
C MET A 1 -9.17 -27.33 16.32
N MET A 2 -10.36 -26.90 16.75
CA MET A 2 -10.61 -25.52 17.23
C MET A 2 -9.75 -25.10 18.43
N GLU A 3 -9.47 -25.99 19.38
CA GLU A 3 -8.61 -25.68 20.55
C GLU A 3 -7.19 -25.26 20.15
N LYS A 4 -6.61 -25.90 19.12
CA LYS A 4 -5.28 -25.53 18.60
C LYS A 4 -5.31 -24.14 17.97
N ILE A 5 -6.36 -23.83 17.20
CA ILE A 5 -6.55 -22.52 16.56
C ILE A 5 -6.67 -21.41 17.62
N GLN A 6 -7.47 -21.64 18.66
CA GLN A 6 -7.61 -20.70 19.78
C GLN A 6 -6.27 -20.46 20.48
N LYS A 7 -5.48 -21.51 20.71
CA LYS A 7 -4.13 -21.38 21.31
C LYS A 7 -3.18 -20.57 20.42
N ILE A 8 -3.22 -20.76 19.10
CA ILE A 8 -2.44 -19.96 18.14
C ILE A 8 -2.84 -18.48 18.23
N PHE A 9 -4.14 -18.16 18.17
CA PHE A 9 -4.59 -16.77 18.28
C PHE A 9 -4.22 -16.11 19.61
N GLN A 10 -4.28 -16.85 20.72
CA GLN A 10 -3.84 -16.34 22.02
C GLN A 10 -2.34 -15.99 22.02
N ILE A 11 -1.49 -16.82 21.41
CA ILE A 11 -0.06 -16.56 21.29
C ILE A 11 0.18 -15.35 20.38
N LEU A 12 -0.47 -15.31 19.20
CA LEU A 12 -0.32 -14.21 18.25
C LEU A 12 -0.75 -12.87 18.84
N ARG A 13 -1.87 -12.81 19.57
CA ARG A 13 -2.32 -11.58 20.25
C ARG A 13 -1.35 -11.11 21.33
N LYS A 14 -0.66 -12.02 22.01
CA LYS A 14 0.38 -11.66 22.99
C LYS A 14 1.66 -11.16 22.33
N LEU A 15 2.07 -11.78 21.23
CA LEU A 15 3.28 -11.40 20.49
C LEU A 15 3.11 -10.12 19.67
N TYR A 16 1.91 -9.89 19.12
CA TYR A 16 1.57 -8.77 18.26
C TYR A 16 0.32 -8.05 18.80
N PRO A 17 0.45 -7.23 19.85
CA PRO A 17 -0.69 -6.62 20.54
C PRO A 17 -1.42 -5.53 19.71
N ASP A 18 -0.73 -4.87 18.79
CA ASP A 18 -1.29 -3.83 17.91
C ASP A 18 -0.76 -4.03 16.47
N PRO A 19 -1.24 -5.07 15.75
CA PRO A 19 -0.74 -5.38 14.42
C PRO A 19 -1.16 -4.30 13.42
N LYS A 20 -0.20 -3.78 12.67
CA LYS A 20 -0.41 -2.80 11.60
C LYS A 20 0.18 -3.33 10.29
N THR A 21 -0.31 -2.81 9.17
CA THR A 21 0.32 -3.06 7.87
C THR A 21 1.71 -2.41 7.82
N GLU A 22 2.63 -3.01 7.07
CA GLU A 22 3.96 -2.44 6.80
C GLU A 22 3.93 -1.41 5.66
N LEU A 23 2.79 -1.22 5.00
CA LEU A 23 2.63 -0.22 3.94
C LEU A 23 2.64 1.20 4.51
N ASP A 24 3.41 2.09 3.87
CA ASP A 24 3.51 3.50 4.24
C ASP A 24 2.36 4.31 3.60
N TYR A 25 1.51 4.93 4.42
CA TYR A 25 0.42 5.79 3.97
C TYR A 25 0.02 6.81 5.05
N SER A 26 -0.63 7.90 4.62
CA SER A 26 -1.19 8.93 5.51
C SER A 26 -2.69 9.13 5.32
N THR A 27 -3.29 8.55 4.27
CA THR A 27 -4.72 8.67 3.98
C THR A 27 -5.31 7.34 3.50
N PRO A 28 -6.64 7.12 3.66
CA PRO A 28 -7.30 5.93 3.12
C PRO A 28 -7.11 5.76 1.61
N PHE A 29 -7.04 6.86 0.85
CA PHE A 29 -6.75 6.83 -0.58
C PHE A 29 -5.33 6.28 -0.87
N GLN A 30 -4.33 6.76 -0.14
CA GLN A 30 -2.95 6.25 -0.28
C GLN A 30 -2.87 4.78 0.08
N LEU A 31 -3.54 4.34 1.15
CA LEU A 31 -3.60 2.92 1.52
C LEU A 31 -4.22 2.08 0.40
N MET A 32 -5.36 2.52 -0.16
CA MET A 32 -6.00 1.82 -1.28
C MET A 32 -5.05 1.67 -2.47
N VAL A 33 -4.33 2.73 -2.84
CA VAL A 33 -3.34 2.68 -3.93
C VAL A 33 -2.18 1.74 -3.59
N ALA A 34 -1.65 1.81 -2.38
CA ALA A 34 -0.56 0.94 -1.93
C ALA A 34 -0.97 -0.55 -1.95
N VAL A 35 -2.20 -0.87 -1.53
CA VAL A 35 -2.77 -2.23 -1.58
C VAL A 35 -2.94 -2.73 -3.02
N ILE A 36 -3.35 -1.87 -3.96
CA ILE A 36 -3.41 -2.25 -5.38
C ILE A 36 -2.01 -2.58 -5.91
N LEU A 37 -1.01 -1.77 -5.54
CA LEU A 37 0.38 -1.94 -5.96
C LEU A 37 1.08 -3.12 -5.28
N SER A 38 0.59 -3.61 -4.14
CA SER A 38 1.19 -4.72 -3.41
C SER A 38 0.93 -6.08 -4.05
N ALA A 39 0.11 -6.14 -5.11
CA ALA A 39 -0.14 -7.37 -5.85
C ALA A 39 1.17 -8.00 -6.36
N GLN A 40 1.44 -9.23 -5.93
CA GLN A 40 2.62 -10.02 -6.34
C GLN A 40 3.97 -9.33 -6.11
N THR A 41 4.06 -8.46 -5.10
CA THR A 41 5.32 -7.79 -4.72
C THR A 41 5.45 -7.74 -3.20
N THR A 42 6.49 -7.05 -2.71
CA THR A 42 6.77 -6.90 -1.27
C THR A 42 6.44 -5.49 -0.80
N ASP A 43 6.01 -5.36 0.46
CA ASP A 43 5.70 -4.05 1.07
C ASP A 43 6.87 -3.07 0.96
N LYS A 44 8.12 -3.55 1.08
CA LYS A 44 9.33 -2.76 0.86
C LYS A 44 9.38 -2.13 -0.54
N GLN A 45 9.04 -2.90 -1.58
CA GLN A 45 9.08 -2.41 -2.95
C GLN A 45 7.92 -1.44 -3.23
N VAL A 46 6.75 -1.70 -2.63
CA VAL A 46 5.62 -0.76 -2.65
C VAL A 46 5.99 0.56 -1.98
N ASN A 47 6.58 0.54 -0.78
CA ASN A 47 6.96 1.75 -0.04
C ASN A 47 8.02 2.58 -0.80
N THR A 48 8.98 1.89 -1.44
CA THR A 48 9.97 2.55 -2.30
C THR A 48 9.32 3.32 -3.45
N LEU A 49 8.35 2.70 -4.13
CA LEU A 49 7.63 3.32 -5.25
C LEU A 49 6.69 4.45 -4.78
N THR A 50 5.89 4.17 -3.75
CA THR A 50 4.86 5.08 -3.24
C THR A 50 5.44 6.33 -2.57
N THR A 51 6.64 6.26 -1.98
CA THR A 51 7.33 7.43 -1.42
C THR A 51 7.48 8.56 -2.44
N ALA A 52 7.78 8.25 -3.70
CA ALA A 52 7.90 9.24 -4.76
C ALA A 52 6.53 9.67 -5.30
N ILE A 53 5.60 8.72 -5.46
CA ILE A 53 4.26 8.97 -6.01
C ILE A 53 3.45 9.86 -5.06
N PHE A 54 3.39 9.55 -3.77
CA PHE A 54 2.55 10.25 -2.79
C PHE A 54 3.02 11.67 -2.48
N LYS A 55 4.28 12.02 -2.80
CA LYS A 55 4.76 13.41 -2.78
C LYS A 55 4.11 14.26 -3.87
N LYS A 56 3.81 13.65 -5.03
CA LYS A 56 3.24 14.33 -6.21
C LYS A 56 1.73 14.17 -6.31
N VAL A 57 1.21 13.03 -5.87
CA VAL A 57 -0.19 12.62 -5.98
C VAL A 57 -0.80 12.57 -4.58
N LYS A 58 -1.58 13.59 -4.23
CA LYS A 58 -2.25 13.68 -2.92
C LYS A 58 -3.71 13.24 -2.99
N THR A 59 -4.34 13.40 -4.15
CA THR A 59 -5.76 13.11 -4.39
C THR A 59 -5.97 12.19 -5.59
N PRO A 60 -7.14 11.53 -5.71
CA PRO A 60 -7.49 10.77 -6.90
C PRO A 60 -7.43 11.60 -8.20
N LYS A 61 -7.75 12.91 -8.12
CA LYS A 61 -7.67 13.82 -9.27
C LYS A 61 -6.23 14.05 -9.70
N ASP A 62 -5.30 14.15 -8.75
CA ASP A 62 -3.87 14.28 -9.05
C ASP A 62 -3.35 13.02 -9.74
N LEU A 63 -3.79 11.83 -9.31
CA LEU A 63 -3.40 10.56 -9.94
C LEU A 63 -3.88 10.51 -11.39
N ALA A 64 -5.14 10.88 -11.63
CA ALA A 64 -5.70 10.93 -12.98
C ALA A 64 -4.95 11.94 -13.87
N LYS A 65 -4.52 13.08 -13.33
CA LYS A 65 -3.72 14.08 -14.06
C LYS A 65 -2.30 13.57 -14.31
N PHE A 66 -1.68 12.94 -13.32
CA PHE A 66 -0.34 12.35 -13.42
C PHE A 66 -0.28 11.30 -14.54
N TYR A 67 -1.25 10.38 -14.58
CA TYR A 67 -1.35 9.36 -15.62
C TYR A 67 -1.52 9.96 -17.02
N LYS A 68 -2.38 10.98 -17.17
CA LYS A 68 -2.56 11.68 -18.47
C LYS A 68 -1.26 12.31 -18.97
N ASN A 69 -0.47 12.90 -18.08
CA ASN A 69 0.79 13.54 -18.44
C ASN A 69 1.88 12.53 -18.80
N GLU A 70 1.99 11.39 -18.10
CA GLU A 70 2.94 10.33 -18.48
C GLU A 70 2.57 9.66 -19.80
N LEU A 71 1.28 9.40 -20.03
CA LEU A 71 0.81 8.86 -21.30
C LEU A 71 1.06 9.83 -22.46
N ALA A 72 0.95 11.14 -22.22
CA ALA A 72 1.29 12.16 -23.20
C ALA A 72 2.81 12.20 -23.49
N PHE A 73 3.65 11.98 -22.47
CA PHE A 73 5.10 11.90 -22.63
C PHE A 73 5.53 10.68 -23.46
N GLN A 74 4.94 9.50 -23.21
CA GLN A 74 5.22 8.29 -24.00
C GLN A 74 4.78 8.37 -25.47
N LYS A 75 3.82 9.24 -25.81
CA LYS A 75 3.36 9.46 -27.19
C LYS A 75 4.13 10.56 -27.93
N ALA A 76 4.94 11.33 -27.21
CA ALA A 76 5.73 12.44 -27.76
C ALA A 76 7.17 12.04 -28.09
N VAL A 77 7.53 10.77 -27.86
CA VAL A 77 8.78 10.10 -28.27
C VAL A 77 8.42 9.08 -29.34
#